data_AF-A0A537V4T9-F1
#
_entry.id   AF-A0A537V4T9-F1
#
_cell.length_a   1.000
_cell.length_b   1.000
_cell.length_c   1.000
_cell.angle_alpha   90.00
_cell.angle_beta   90.00
_cell.angle_gamma   90.00
#
_symmetry.space_group_name_H-M   'P 1'
#
loop_
_entity.id
_entity.type
_entity.pdbx_description
1 polymer ?
#
loop_
_entity_poly.entity_id
_entity_poly.type
_entity_poly.pdbx_seq_one_letter_code
_entity_poly.pdbx_strand_id
1 'polypeptide(L)'
;MAPGSAATLTVWRNGQKTELQAKVGEAPENPRVAAASGNGAQSDEDRAQAAGLHFGSMTADMRRELHLGRDITGVVITSVDDGSAADALGLTRGDVVLAINQQPVGTPQEAAQKLKEAASSPRKSALLLLNRHGVTQYVGLDLGKNEG
;
A
#
# COMPACT_ATOMS: atom_id res chain seq x y z
N MET A 1 28.56 23.96 -13.42
CA MET A 1 27.32 23.71 -14.17
C MET A 1 26.96 22.26 -13.96
N ALA A 2 25.86 21.99 -13.23
CA ALA A 2 25.47 20.67 -12.77
C ALA A 2 24.01 20.38 -13.23
N PRO A 3 23.67 19.12 -13.54
CA PRO A 3 22.50 18.77 -14.35
C PRO A 3 21.17 19.03 -13.65
N GLY A 4 20.24 19.63 -14.40
CA GLY A 4 18.85 19.86 -14.02
C GLY A 4 18.00 18.62 -14.26
N SER A 5 17.35 18.16 -13.20
CA SER A 5 16.37 17.08 -13.22
C SER A 5 15.13 17.48 -14.03
N ALA A 6 14.87 16.75 -15.11
CA ALA A 6 13.55 16.70 -15.74
C ALA A 6 13.30 15.26 -16.20
N ALA A 7 12.61 14.47 -15.37
CA ALA A 7 12.02 13.22 -15.82
C ALA A 7 10.61 13.53 -16.33
N THR A 8 10.49 13.70 -17.65
CA THR A 8 9.20 13.83 -18.33
C THR A 8 8.48 12.48 -18.27
N LEU A 9 7.49 12.32 -17.39
CA LEU A 9 6.54 11.22 -17.47
C LEU A 9 5.27 11.68 -18.18
N THR A 10 5.18 11.35 -19.46
CA THR A 10 3.92 11.42 -20.22
C THR A 10 3.11 10.16 -19.90
N VAL A 11 1.99 10.32 -19.18
CA VAL A 11 1.00 9.25 -19.04
C VAL A 11 -0.33 9.77 -19.55
N TRP A 12 -0.78 9.21 -20.67
CA TRP A 12 -2.15 9.33 -21.16
C TRP A 12 -2.82 7.97 -21.12
N ARG A 13 -3.97 7.89 -20.46
CA ARG A 13 -4.92 6.78 -20.68
C ARG A 13 -6.36 7.22 -20.42
N ASN A 14 -7.13 7.25 -21.50
CA ASN A 14 -8.58 7.06 -21.60
C ASN A 14 -9.54 7.97 -20.81
N GLY A 15 -9.38 9.29 -20.91
CA GLY A 15 -10.52 10.21 -21.14
C GLY A 15 -11.67 10.29 -20.12
N GLN A 16 -11.63 9.64 -18.97
CA GLN A 16 -12.67 9.74 -17.94
C GLN A 16 -12.07 10.16 -16.59
N LYS A 17 -12.41 11.39 -16.20
CA LYS A 17 -12.24 11.91 -14.84
C LYS A 17 -13.06 11.04 -13.90
N THR A 18 -12.41 10.46 -12.91
CA THR A 18 -13.09 10.05 -11.68
C THR A 18 -12.46 10.86 -10.55
N GLU A 19 -13.13 11.95 -10.18
CA GLU A 19 -12.79 12.71 -8.98
C GLU A 19 -13.22 11.90 -7.77
N LEU A 20 -12.25 11.42 -7.00
CA LEU A 20 -12.47 10.96 -5.63
C LEU A 20 -11.85 12.02 -4.73
N GLN A 21 -12.70 12.83 -4.09
CA GLN A 21 -12.30 13.73 -3.02
C GLN A 21 -12.19 12.91 -1.74
N ALA A 22 -10.99 12.68 -1.21
CA ALA A 22 -10.83 12.34 0.20
C ALA A 22 -10.25 13.55 0.94
N LYS A 23 -10.99 13.97 1.98
CA LYS A 23 -10.61 15.09 2.83
C LYS A 23 -9.46 14.64 3.73
N VAL A 24 -8.30 15.28 3.54
CA VAL A 24 -7.20 15.32 4.49
C VAL A 24 -7.69 15.88 5.82
N GLY A 25 -7.44 15.16 6.92
CA GLY A 25 -7.73 15.62 8.28
C GLY A 25 -6.91 14.81 9.28
N GLU A 26 -6.17 15.54 10.11
CA GLU A 26 -5.23 15.08 11.14
C GLU A 26 -5.73 13.88 11.97
N ALA A 27 -4.79 13.01 12.33
CA ALA A 27 -5.01 11.84 13.17
C ALA A 27 -5.69 12.21 14.51
N PRO A 28 -6.84 11.60 14.85
CA PRO A 28 -7.28 11.50 16.22
C PRO A 28 -6.96 10.12 16.79
N GLU A 29 -6.32 10.14 17.95
CA GLU A 29 -6.11 9.01 18.83
C GLU A 29 -7.46 8.59 19.45
N ASN A 30 -8.19 7.68 18.81
CA ASN A 30 -8.99 6.59 19.43
C ASN A 30 -10.03 6.00 18.45
N PRO A 31 -10.37 4.71 18.60
CA PRO A 31 -11.09 3.94 17.61
C PRO A 31 -12.59 4.13 17.77
N ARG A 32 -13.27 4.56 16.70
CA ARG A 32 -14.59 4.08 16.28
C ARG A 32 -15.04 4.80 15.01
N VAL A 33 -15.58 3.99 14.10
CA VAL A 33 -16.53 4.26 13.02
C VAL A 33 -16.06 5.03 11.78
N ALA A 34 -15.76 4.25 10.74
CA ALA A 34 -16.43 4.43 9.44
C ALA A 34 -16.57 3.07 8.74
N ALA A 35 -17.60 2.32 9.13
CA ALA A 35 -18.11 1.23 8.33
C ALA A 35 -18.84 1.82 7.11
N ALA A 36 -18.41 1.48 5.91
CA ALA A 36 -19.25 1.49 4.73
C ALA A 36 -19.28 0.06 4.16
N SER A 37 -20.49 -0.51 4.19
CA SER A 37 -20.88 -1.89 3.94
C SER A 37 -20.22 -2.60 2.76
N GLY A 38 -19.85 -3.86 3.00
CA GLY A 38 -19.50 -4.83 1.97
C GLY A 38 -18.96 -6.15 2.53
N ASN A 39 -19.87 -6.95 3.13
CA ASN A 39 -19.75 -8.39 3.39
C ASN A 39 -18.63 -8.94 4.31
N GLY A 40 -19.03 -9.39 5.50
CA GLY A 40 -18.23 -10.22 6.39
C GLY A 40 -17.56 -9.42 7.50
N ALA A 41 -17.85 -9.77 8.76
CA ALA A 41 -17.07 -9.32 9.91
C ALA A 41 -15.65 -9.89 9.78
N GLN A 42 -14.78 -9.20 9.05
CA GLN A 42 -13.35 -9.45 9.07
C GLN A 42 -12.83 -9.01 10.43
N SER A 43 -12.31 -9.95 11.20
CA SER A 43 -11.71 -9.71 12.51
C SER A 43 -10.59 -8.68 12.39
N ASP A 44 -10.23 -7.99 13.48
CA ASP A 44 -9.02 -7.13 13.54
C ASP A 44 -7.74 -7.89 13.11
N GLU A 45 -7.78 -9.21 13.18
CA GLU A 45 -6.75 -10.15 12.72
C GLU A 45 -6.58 -10.19 11.18
N ASP A 46 -7.53 -9.66 10.42
CA ASP A 46 -7.51 -9.63 8.96
C ASP A 46 -7.12 -8.27 8.38
N ARG A 47 -6.83 -7.28 9.23
CA ARG A 47 -6.53 -5.91 8.83
C ARG A 47 -5.35 -5.36 9.60
N ALA A 48 -4.55 -4.52 8.95
CA ALA A 48 -3.50 -3.75 9.61
C ALA A 48 -3.18 -2.51 8.80
N GLN A 49 -2.54 -1.52 9.42
CA GLN A 49 -2.13 -0.30 8.74
C GLN A 49 -0.75 0.16 9.20
N ALA A 50 0.01 0.73 8.27
CA ALA A 50 1.30 1.39 8.55
C ALA A 50 1.69 2.29 7.36
N ALA A 51 2.36 3.41 7.65
CA ALA A 51 2.95 4.29 6.63
C ALA A 51 1.97 4.77 5.54
N GLY A 52 0.71 5.05 5.92
CA GLY A 52 -0.33 5.46 4.96
C GLY A 52 -0.91 4.32 4.13
N LEU A 53 -0.55 3.06 4.40
CA LEU A 53 -1.07 1.88 3.72
C LEU A 53 -1.97 1.08 4.65
N HIS A 54 -3.11 0.64 4.11
CA HIS A 54 -4.05 -0.26 4.78
C HIS A 54 -4.02 -1.63 4.10
N PHE A 55 -3.75 -2.67 4.87
CA PHE A 55 -3.63 -4.04 4.41
C PHE A 55 -4.85 -4.88 4.80
N GLY A 56 -5.21 -5.78 3.90
CA GLY A 56 -6.20 -6.83 4.12
C GLY A 56 -5.60 -8.20 3.87
N SER A 57 -6.14 -9.22 4.53
CA SER A 57 -5.79 -10.61 4.27
C SER A 57 -6.19 -11.01 2.85
N MET A 58 -5.38 -11.86 2.22
CA MET A 58 -5.62 -12.32 0.86
C MET A 58 -6.44 -13.61 0.87
N THR A 59 -7.70 -13.53 0.42
CA THR A 59 -8.61 -14.68 0.36
C THR A 59 -8.31 -15.60 -0.81
N ALA A 60 -8.84 -16.84 -0.76
CA ALA A 60 -8.67 -17.81 -1.84
C ALA A 60 -9.26 -17.32 -3.18
N ASP A 61 -10.36 -16.56 -3.15
CA ASP A 61 -10.96 -15.98 -4.35
C ASP A 61 -10.07 -14.91 -5.00
N MET A 62 -9.52 -14.00 -4.19
CA MET A 62 -8.62 -12.95 -4.70
C MET A 62 -7.37 -13.54 -5.34
N ARG A 63 -6.83 -14.66 -4.79
CA ARG A 63 -5.70 -15.36 -5.40
C ARG A 63 -6.02 -15.90 -6.78
N ARG A 64 -7.23 -16.43 -6.97
CA ARG A 64 -7.69 -16.94 -8.28
C ARG A 64 -7.85 -15.80 -9.28
N GLU A 65 -8.47 -14.69 -8.86
CA GLU A 65 -8.67 -13.51 -9.71
C GLU A 65 -7.34 -12.89 -10.16
N LEU A 66 -6.36 -12.84 -9.26
CA LEU A 66 -5.03 -12.28 -9.50
C LEU A 66 -4.04 -13.30 -10.11
N HIS A 67 -4.50 -14.51 -10.44
CA HIS A 67 -3.70 -15.60 -11.00
C HIS A 67 -2.43 -15.92 -10.18
N LEU A 68 -2.51 -15.77 -8.86
CA LEU A 68 -1.40 -16.05 -7.96
C LEU A 68 -1.35 -17.55 -7.63
N GLY A 69 -0.16 -18.16 -7.78
CA GLY A 69 0.07 -19.54 -7.37
C GLY A 69 -0.19 -19.75 -5.88
N ARG A 70 -0.50 -20.98 -5.48
CA ARG A 70 -0.73 -21.32 -4.05
C ARG A 70 0.47 -21.03 -3.15
N ASP A 71 1.66 -21.04 -3.74
CA ASP A 71 2.93 -20.78 -3.06
C ASP A 71 3.24 -19.28 -2.94
N ILE A 72 2.47 -18.40 -3.62
CA ILE A 72 2.67 -16.96 -3.57
C ILE A 72 1.89 -16.40 -2.38
N THR A 73 2.60 -16.05 -1.33
CA THR A 73 2.03 -15.40 -0.15
C THR A 73 2.13 -13.88 -0.28
N GLY A 74 1.13 -13.16 0.20
CA GLY A 74 1.06 -11.71 0.12
C GLY A 74 -0.17 -11.15 0.82
N VAL A 75 -0.21 -9.83 0.92
CA VAL A 75 -1.32 -9.07 1.49
C VAL A 75 -1.84 -8.06 0.48
N VAL A 76 -3.15 -7.80 0.49
CA VAL A 76 -3.74 -6.83 -0.43
C VAL A 76 -3.79 -5.45 0.20
N ILE A 77 -3.48 -4.42 -0.59
CA ILE A 77 -3.72 -3.03 -0.20
C ILE A 77 -5.23 -2.77 -0.36
N THR A 78 -5.88 -2.44 0.74
CA THR A 78 -7.32 -2.17 0.80
C THR A 78 -7.63 -0.68 0.65
N SER A 79 -6.69 0.17 1.06
CA SER A 79 -6.76 1.63 0.97
C SER A 79 -5.37 2.23 1.13
N VAL A 80 -5.20 3.45 0.60
CA VAL A 80 -4.00 4.27 0.75
C VAL A 80 -4.46 5.63 1.25
N ASP A 81 -3.75 6.19 2.22
CA ASP A 81 -4.04 7.51 2.76
C ASP A 81 -3.58 8.58 1.77
N ASP A 82 -4.48 9.50 1.44
CA ASP A 82 -4.21 10.63 0.54
C ASP A 82 -3.04 11.48 1.04
N GLY A 83 -2.16 11.88 0.13
CA GLY A 83 -0.98 12.70 0.48
C GLY A 83 0.13 11.93 1.23
N SER A 84 -0.02 10.62 1.44
CA SER A 84 1.04 9.78 1.97
C SER A 84 2.17 9.56 0.95
N ALA A 85 3.34 9.11 1.43
CA ALA A 85 4.42 8.70 0.53
C ALA A 85 4.01 7.56 -0.41
N ALA A 86 3.09 6.69 0.04
CA ALA A 86 2.54 5.62 -0.77
C ALA A 86 1.63 6.15 -1.90
N ASP A 87 0.79 7.16 -1.60
CA ASP A 87 -0.04 7.84 -2.59
C ASP A 87 0.80 8.55 -3.66
N ALA A 88 1.85 9.26 -3.24
CA ALA A 88 2.79 9.94 -4.16
C ALA A 88 3.51 8.97 -5.13
N LEU A 89 3.68 7.71 -4.73
CA LEU A 89 4.25 6.63 -5.55
C LEU A 89 3.20 5.92 -6.42
N GLY A 90 1.93 6.33 -6.33
CA GLY A 90 0.83 5.74 -7.06
C GLY A 90 0.50 4.32 -6.62
N LEU A 91 0.73 3.97 -5.35
CA LEU A 91 0.16 2.75 -4.77
C LEU A 91 -1.35 2.91 -4.67
N THR A 92 -2.08 1.83 -4.92
CA THR A 92 -3.55 1.88 -4.97
C THR A 92 -4.16 0.62 -4.37
N ARG A 93 -5.46 0.72 -4.02
CA ARG A 93 -6.25 -0.45 -3.64
C ARG A 93 -6.16 -1.53 -4.74
N GLY A 94 -5.97 -2.77 -4.31
CA GLY A 94 -5.87 -3.93 -5.20
C GLY A 94 -4.43 -4.32 -5.56
N ASP A 95 -3.45 -3.46 -5.25
CA ASP A 95 -2.05 -3.88 -5.27
C ASP A 95 -1.82 -4.97 -4.21
N VAL A 96 -1.05 -6.00 -4.55
CA VAL A 96 -0.67 -7.06 -3.60
C VAL A 96 0.78 -6.91 -3.21
N VAL A 97 1.06 -6.73 -1.93
CA VAL A 97 2.41 -6.75 -1.38
C VAL A 97 2.82 -8.21 -1.16
N LEU A 98 3.86 -8.64 -1.87
CA LEU A 98 4.44 -9.98 -1.76
C LEU A 98 5.59 -10.02 -0.76
N ALA A 99 6.39 -8.95 -0.71
CA ALA A 99 7.55 -8.86 0.18
C ALA A 99 7.85 -7.40 0.55
N ILE A 100 8.49 -7.23 1.71
CA ILE A 100 9.00 -5.95 2.21
C ILE A 100 10.46 -6.15 2.59
N ASN A 101 11.35 -5.32 2.05
CA ASN A 101 12.81 -5.43 2.24
C ASN A 101 13.35 -6.84 1.93
N GLN A 102 12.87 -7.44 0.83
CA GLN A 102 13.20 -8.79 0.38
C GLN A 102 12.74 -9.93 1.33
N GLN A 103 11.94 -9.61 2.34
CA GLN A 103 11.31 -10.59 3.21
C GLN A 103 9.85 -10.80 2.79
N PRO A 104 9.43 -12.04 2.48
CA PRO A 104 8.04 -12.34 2.17
C PRO A 104 7.10 -11.86 3.28
N VAL A 105 5.87 -11.49 2.93
CA VAL A 105 4.82 -11.15 3.90
C VAL A 105 3.59 -12.02 3.67
N GLY A 106 3.05 -12.57 4.75
CA GLY A 106 1.89 -13.45 4.69
C GLY A 106 0.62 -12.90 5.31
N THR A 107 0.76 -11.95 6.24
CA THR A 107 -0.37 -11.40 6.99
C THR A 107 -0.32 -9.88 7.04
N PRO A 108 -1.49 -9.21 7.15
CA PRO A 108 -1.56 -7.76 7.29
C PRO A 108 -0.67 -7.24 8.42
N GLN A 109 -0.66 -7.94 9.56
CA GLN A 109 0.12 -7.58 10.74
C GLN A 109 1.61 -7.65 10.46
N GLU A 110 2.06 -8.69 9.74
CA GLU A 110 3.46 -8.82 9.35
C GLU A 110 3.88 -7.68 8.42
N ALA A 111 3.05 -7.32 7.44
CA ALA A 111 3.35 -6.21 6.54
C ALA A 111 3.44 -4.88 7.30
N ALA A 112 2.48 -4.59 8.17
CA ALA A 112 2.48 -3.39 8.99
C ALA A 112 3.69 -3.34 9.94
N GLN A 113 4.05 -4.47 10.54
CA GLN A 113 5.20 -4.59 11.44
C GLN A 113 6.52 -4.31 10.70
N LYS A 114 6.75 -4.94 9.55
CA LYS A 114 7.96 -4.71 8.74
C LYS A 114 8.08 -3.26 8.28
N LEU A 115 6.97 -2.58 7.97
CA LEU A 115 6.98 -1.15 7.66
C LEU A 115 7.34 -0.27 8.87
N LYS A 116 6.82 -0.58 10.06
CA LYS A 116 7.18 0.13 11.29
C LYS A 116 8.67 -0.04 11.64
N GLU A 117 9.19 -1.25 11.45
CA GLU A 117 10.62 -1.54 11.60
C GLU A 117 11.47 -0.76 10.60
N ALA A 118 11.05 -0.72 9.34
CA ALA A 118 11.72 0.06 8.30
C ALA A 118 11.71 1.57 8.59
N ALA A 119 10.61 2.10 9.13
CA ALA A 119 10.49 3.51 9.55
C ALA A 119 11.39 3.84 10.75
N SER A 120 11.69 2.84 11.59
CA SER A 120 12.61 2.96 12.73
C SER A 120 14.08 2.71 12.34
N SER A 121 14.34 2.24 11.11
CA SER A 121 15.70 2.04 10.61
C SER A 121 16.39 3.38 10.32
N PRO A 122 17.74 3.44 10.31
CA PRO A 122 18.48 4.66 9.98
C PRO A 122 18.16 5.21 8.59
N ARG A 123 17.77 4.35 7.64
CA ARG A 123 17.43 4.76 6.26
C ARG A 123 16.00 5.24 6.11
N LYS A 124 15.11 4.90 7.07
CA LYS A 124 13.68 5.23 7.03
C LYS A 124 13.06 4.99 5.66
N SER A 125 13.28 3.81 5.10
CA SER A 125 12.80 3.44 3.76
C SER A 125 12.46 1.97 3.70
N ALA A 126 11.44 1.59 2.93
CA ALA A 126 11.08 0.21 2.67
C ALA A 126 11.08 -0.08 1.15
N LEU A 127 11.55 -1.26 0.78
CA LEU A 127 11.43 -1.77 -0.59
C LEU A 127 10.25 -2.74 -0.65
N LEU A 128 9.19 -2.38 -1.37
CA LEU A 128 8.00 -3.21 -1.55
C LEU A 128 8.10 -3.99 -2.86
N LEU A 129 7.87 -5.30 -2.80
CA LEU A 129 7.61 -6.12 -3.98
C LEU A 129 6.09 -6.21 -4.16
N LEU A 130 5.58 -5.57 -5.20
CA LEU A 130 4.16 -5.51 -5.50
C LEU A 130 3.82 -6.42 -6.67
N ASN A 131 2.63 -7.03 -6.65
CA ASN A 131 1.96 -7.55 -7.84
C ASN A 131 0.78 -6.64 -8.16
N ARG A 132 0.81 -6.05 -9.36
CA ARG A 132 -0.25 -5.20 -9.90
C ARG A 132 -0.76 -5.83 -11.18
N HIS A 133 -1.97 -6.39 -11.13
CA HIS A 133 -2.61 -7.06 -12.27
C HIS A 133 -1.73 -8.13 -12.93
N GLY A 134 -1.05 -8.95 -12.12
CA GLY A 134 -0.17 -10.02 -12.61
C GLY A 134 1.27 -9.58 -12.92
N VAL A 135 1.56 -8.28 -12.92
CA VAL A 135 2.92 -7.75 -13.11
C VAL A 135 3.57 -7.51 -11.76
N THR A 136 4.75 -8.11 -11.55
CA THR A 136 5.53 -7.91 -10.34
C THR A 136 6.50 -6.74 -10.52
N GLN A 137 6.51 -5.79 -9.58
CA GLN A 137 7.38 -4.61 -9.60
C GLN A 137 7.90 -4.25 -8.21
N TYR A 138 9.07 -3.63 -8.16
CA TYR A 138 9.64 -3.08 -6.94
C TYR A 138 9.29 -1.59 -6.80
N VAL A 139 8.84 -1.18 -5.62
CA VAL A 139 8.55 0.22 -5.26
C VAL A 139 9.30 0.58 -3.99
N GLY A 140 10.13 1.62 -4.05
CA GLY A 140 10.82 2.18 -2.89
C GLY A 140 9.93 3.19 -2.18
N LEU A 141 9.53 2.89 -0.95
CA LEU A 141 8.73 3.74 -0.09
C LEU A 141 9.64 4.51 0.87
N ASP A 142 9.63 5.83 0.78
CA ASP A 142 10.25 6.70 1.78
C ASP A 142 9.34 6.78 3.02
N LEU A 143 9.91 6.47 4.18
CA LEU A 143 9.28 6.48 5.50
C LEU A 143 9.89 7.56 6.40
N GLY A 144 10.71 8.43 5.82
CA GLY A 144 11.15 9.66 6.43
C GLY A 144 9.94 10.53 6.75
N LYS A 145 10.11 11.41 7.75
CA LYS A 145 9.05 12.37 8.05
C LYS A 145 8.89 13.29 6.83
N ASN A 146 7.78 13.15 6.12
CA ASN A 146 7.26 14.22 5.26
C ASN A 146 6.67 15.29 6.20
N GLU A 147 7.52 16.10 6.81
CA GLU A 147 7.09 17.37 7.40
C GLU A 147 6.91 18.33 6.22
N GLY A 148 5.64 18.54 5.85
CA GLY A 148 5.20 19.65 5.00
C GLY A 148 4.19 20.46 5.80
#